data_AF-A0A7Z2M967-F1
#
_entry.id   AF-A0A7Z2M967-F1
#
_cell.length_a   1.000
_cell.length_b   1.000
_cell.length_c   1.000
_cell.angle_alpha   90.00
_cell.angle_beta   90.00
_cell.angle_gamma   90.00
#
_symmetry.space_group_name_H-M   'P 1'
#
loop_
_entity.id
_entity.type
_entity.pdbx_description
1 polymer ?
#
loop_
_entity_poly.entity_id
_entity_poly.type
_entity_poly.pdbx_seq_one_letter_code
_entity_poly.pdbx_strand_id
1 'polypeptide(L)'
;MSNAWNEGYFTDEGYTYSYSREINPVFQRYCLLLRGFAGLDNPDGYHCELGFGQGVSINIHATASPAGFVGTDFHPGQAAHAIELAELSNNGARLYDDSFEQLLARHDLPQFDSISLHGIWTWVSRDNQKLIVEFARRHLKPGGHLYVSYNAFPGWSPSAPLRQLFSLHDRFASHSTRADQRIDAALQFSEALLAANPKYAIAAPSLGARLQTIKGQDRQYVAHEYFNRDWNCMYFADMVDALAPAKLDYVTTAVPLDSVDVLNLSAEGLAFLDGIEHPIMREQARDYFVNQAFRRDLYVRGANRLSATERRSRMLNTRFVLMQPTENVASSVTGPAGEASLQAEIYGPVLDALAGQTYEAKTMQQLLDAVSPMAYDDLEQAIAILVSMGAVAPCQSEAAEALVYERCAAFNLQLCKRALFNADIQVLSSPVTGGGVTVSRFQQLFLIAIRQGKQHPAEWAQLAWSVIAEQNEVLVKDGKTLTTAEANIAALTEQAQAFAEQSLIVLSALKIV
;
A
#
# COMPACT_ATOMS: atom_id res chain seq x y z
N MET A 1 19.52 10.81 -29.90
CA MET A 1 18.83 10.23 -28.75
C MET A 1 17.89 11.31 -28.25
N SER A 2 16.57 11.09 -28.34
CA SER A 2 15.58 12.11 -28.00
C SER A 2 15.54 12.27 -26.47
N ASN A 3 15.94 13.44 -25.97
CA ASN A 3 15.71 13.87 -24.58
C ASN A 3 14.21 14.16 -24.40
N ALA A 4 13.39 13.12 -24.39
CA ALA A 4 12.00 13.25 -23.99
C ALA A 4 11.95 13.49 -22.47
N TRP A 5 11.23 14.53 -22.03
CA TRP A 5 11.08 14.91 -20.62
C TRP A 5 10.54 13.78 -19.73
N ASN A 6 9.85 12.81 -20.34
CA ASN A 6 9.25 11.69 -19.63
C ASN A 6 10.21 10.53 -19.37
N GLU A 7 11.48 10.63 -19.76
CA GLU A 7 12.52 9.61 -19.55
C GLU A 7 12.16 8.18 -20.02
N GLY A 8 11.16 8.02 -20.90
CA GLY A 8 10.67 6.70 -21.35
C GLY A 8 9.55 6.09 -20.50
N TYR A 9 9.05 6.82 -19.51
CA TYR A 9 7.83 6.51 -18.76
C TYR A 9 6.59 6.93 -19.54
N PHE A 10 5.50 6.19 -19.40
CA PHE A 10 4.23 6.49 -20.04
C PHE A 10 3.46 7.58 -19.29
N THR A 11 3.18 8.72 -19.95
CA THR A 11 2.66 9.95 -19.32
C THR A 11 1.29 10.41 -19.79
N ASP A 12 0.59 9.67 -20.66
CA ASP A 12 -0.74 10.08 -21.11
C ASP A 12 -1.78 9.80 -19.99
N GLU A 13 -2.42 10.88 -19.54
CA GLU A 13 -3.59 11.01 -18.66
C GLU A 13 -3.70 10.09 -17.42
N GLY A 14 -3.60 10.70 -16.23
CA GLY A 14 -4.23 10.25 -14.98
C GLY A 14 -3.65 8.97 -14.34
N TYR A 15 -2.50 9.05 -13.69
CA TYR A 15 -2.06 8.00 -12.76
C TYR A 15 -3.08 7.81 -11.62
N THR A 16 -3.18 6.60 -11.08
CA THR A 16 -4.20 6.24 -10.08
C THR A 16 -4.05 7.04 -8.79
N TYR A 17 -5.16 7.46 -8.19
CA TYR A 17 -5.23 8.05 -6.85
C TYR A 17 -5.08 6.96 -5.77
N SER A 18 -3.99 6.21 -5.80
CA SER A 18 -3.76 5.06 -4.94
C SER A 18 -3.18 5.44 -3.58
N TYR A 19 -3.56 4.68 -2.57
CA TYR A 19 -2.98 4.74 -1.22
C TYR A 19 -2.22 3.45 -0.93
N SER A 20 -1.00 3.58 -0.42
CA SER A 20 -0.15 2.43 -0.04
C SER A 20 0.22 2.51 1.43
N ARG A 21 -0.39 1.64 2.24
CA ARG A 21 -0.15 1.57 3.69
C ARG A 21 1.30 1.21 4.03
N GLU A 22 2.00 0.50 3.14
CA GLU A 22 3.38 0.06 3.35
C GLU A 22 4.38 1.22 3.37
N ILE A 23 3.98 2.40 2.89
CA ILE A 23 4.76 3.64 2.98
C ILE A 23 4.63 4.29 4.37
N ASN A 24 3.57 3.97 5.13
CA ASN A 24 3.33 4.56 6.46
C ASN A 24 4.52 4.27 7.40
N PRO A 25 5.20 5.30 7.93
CA PRO A 25 6.31 5.11 8.86
C PRO A 25 5.95 4.28 10.11
N VAL A 26 4.73 4.41 10.63
CA VAL A 26 4.24 3.61 11.78
C VAL A 26 4.20 2.12 11.42
N PHE A 27 3.67 1.79 10.25
CA PHE A 27 3.60 0.42 9.76
C PHE A 27 4.99 -0.16 9.48
N GLN A 28 5.88 0.62 8.86
CA GLN A 28 7.26 0.20 8.62
C GLN A 28 8.02 -0.09 9.93
N ARG A 29 7.88 0.77 10.95
CA ARG A 29 8.47 0.54 12.28
C ARG A 29 7.91 -0.72 12.94
N TYR A 30 6.62 -0.99 12.81
CA TYR A 30 6.03 -2.23 13.29
C TYR A 30 6.65 -3.46 12.60
N CYS A 31 6.81 -3.45 11.28
CA CYS A 31 7.45 -4.56 10.55
C CYS A 31 8.90 -4.80 11.01
N LEU A 32 9.69 -3.73 11.23
CA LEU A 32 11.04 -3.82 11.80
C LEU A 32 11.01 -4.46 13.20
N LEU A 33 10.13 -3.96 14.08
CA LEU A 33 9.99 -4.44 15.46
C LEU A 33 9.58 -5.92 15.52
N LEU A 34 8.62 -6.32 14.67
CA LEU A 34 8.15 -7.70 14.55
C LEU A 34 9.31 -8.65 14.25
N ARG A 35 10.28 -8.23 13.44
CA ARG A 35 11.50 -9.01 13.13
C ARG A 35 12.70 -8.74 14.04
N GLY A 36 12.51 -7.93 15.08
CA GLY A 36 13.52 -7.69 16.11
C GLY A 36 14.60 -6.68 15.72
N PHE A 37 14.26 -5.71 14.88
CA PHE A 37 15.15 -4.62 14.49
C PHE A 37 14.67 -3.28 15.02
N ALA A 38 15.62 -2.42 15.38
CA ALA A 38 15.32 -1.04 15.74
C ALA A 38 14.98 -0.22 14.49
N GLY A 39 13.99 0.67 14.61
CA GLY A 39 13.77 1.78 13.68
C GLY A 39 13.94 3.12 14.39
N LEU A 40 14.15 4.19 13.63
CA LEU A 40 14.08 5.55 14.15
C LEU A 40 12.62 5.92 14.44
N ASP A 41 12.37 6.45 15.63
CA ASP A 41 11.06 6.94 16.06
C ASP A 41 11.23 8.36 16.61
N ASN A 42 11.32 9.32 15.71
CA ASN A 42 11.47 10.73 16.03
C ASN A 42 10.23 11.49 15.50
N PRO A 43 9.38 12.04 16.38
CA PRO A 43 8.23 12.86 15.98
C PRO A 43 8.63 14.08 15.14
N ASP A 44 9.84 14.62 15.33
CA ASP A 44 10.39 15.73 14.55
C ASP A 44 11.27 15.26 13.37
N GLY A 45 11.13 13.98 13.02
CA GLY A 45 11.84 13.33 11.93
C GLY A 45 11.44 13.85 10.54
N TYR A 46 12.13 13.34 9.52
CA TYR A 46 11.73 13.57 8.13
C TYR A 46 11.60 12.25 7.38
N HIS A 47 10.54 12.12 6.59
CA HIS A 47 10.31 10.98 5.70
C HIS A 47 10.33 11.44 4.24
N CYS A 48 10.84 10.59 3.35
CA CYS A 48 10.88 10.87 1.93
C CYS A 48 10.08 9.85 1.12
N GLU A 49 9.30 10.30 0.14
CA GLU A 49 8.65 9.46 -0.87
C GLU A 49 9.19 9.81 -2.27
N LEU A 50 9.76 8.82 -2.95
CA LEU A 50 10.30 8.95 -4.30
C LEU A 50 9.30 8.34 -5.29
N GLY A 51 8.81 9.15 -6.23
CA GLY A 51 7.76 8.77 -7.18
C GLY A 51 6.39 8.66 -6.50
N PHE A 52 5.89 9.76 -5.94
CA PHE A 52 4.65 9.77 -5.14
C PHE A 52 3.36 9.70 -5.98
N GLY A 53 3.44 9.68 -7.31
CA GLY A 53 2.26 9.62 -8.17
C GLY A 53 1.36 10.85 -7.98
N GLN A 54 0.05 10.65 -7.84
CA GLN A 54 -0.90 11.73 -7.51
C GLN A 54 -0.73 12.33 -6.09
N GLY A 55 0.21 11.82 -5.29
CA GLY A 55 0.53 12.36 -3.97
C GLY A 55 -0.48 12.04 -2.88
N VAL A 56 -1.35 11.04 -3.07
CA VAL A 56 -2.36 10.65 -2.07
C VAL A 56 -1.68 10.07 -0.83
N SER A 57 -0.78 9.09 -0.98
CA SER A 57 -0.05 8.47 0.13
C SER A 57 0.75 9.49 0.95
N ILE A 58 1.64 10.26 0.30
CA ILE A 58 2.47 11.25 1.00
C ILE A 58 1.64 12.28 1.75
N ASN A 59 0.53 12.78 1.18
CA ASN A 59 -0.31 13.77 1.85
C ASN A 59 -1.13 13.19 3.01
N ILE A 60 -1.60 11.95 2.89
CA ILE A 60 -2.27 11.25 4.00
C ILE A 60 -1.28 11.07 5.16
N HIS A 61 -0.06 10.56 4.88
CA HIS A 61 0.96 10.36 5.91
C HIS A 61 1.45 11.68 6.52
N ALA A 62 1.68 12.71 5.71
CA ALA A 62 2.10 14.03 6.18
C ALA A 62 1.03 14.71 7.05
N THR A 63 -0.25 14.47 6.75
CA THR A 63 -1.35 14.99 7.57
C THR A 63 -1.46 14.23 8.89
N ALA A 64 -1.29 12.91 8.87
CA ALA A 64 -1.50 12.03 10.02
C ALA A 64 -0.27 11.83 10.93
N SER A 65 0.88 12.41 10.59
CA SER A 65 2.12 12.29 11.36
C SER A 65 2.69 13.66 11.76
N PRO A 66 3.26 13.83 12.96
CA PRO A 66 3.92 15.07 13.36
C PRO A 66 5.22 15.33 12.58
N ALA A 67 5.79 14.30 11.94
CA ALA A 67 7.04 14.40 11.21
C ALA A 67 6.92 15.23 9.92
N GLY A 68 8.06 15.70 9.42
CA GLY A 68 8.14 16.38 8.13
C GLY A 68 8.18 15.39 6.95
N PHE A 69 7.59 15.78 5.83
CA PHE A 69 7.59 14.97 4.60
C PHE A 69 8.20 15.73 3.43
N VAL A 70 8.96 15.01 2.63
CA VAL A 70 9.55 15.51 1.38
C VAL A 70 9.31 14.49 0.27
N GLY A 71 8.97 14.91 -0.93
CA GLY A 71 8.82 13.96 -2.02
C GLY A 71 9.07 14.57 -3.38
N THR A 72 9.29 13.71 -4.36
CA THR A 72 9.40 14.10 -5.77
C THR A 72 8.62 13.17 -6.67
N ASP A 73 8.02 13.73 -7.72
CA ASP A 73 7.50 12.99 -8.87
C ASP A 73 7.73 13.82 -10.13
N PHE A 74 8.47 13.30 -11.10
CA PHE A 74 8.89 14.07 -12.28
C PHE A 74 7.71 14.49 -13.18
N HIS A 75 6.49 13.94 -12.96
CA HIS A 75 5.32 14.30 -13.75
C HIS A 75 4.68 15.60 -13.20
N PRO A 76 4.73 16.73 -13.92
CA PRO A 76 4.33 18.03 -13.39
C PRO A 76 2.85 18.10 -12.99
N GLY A 77 1.96 17.43 -13.73
CA GLY A 77 0.53 17.39 -13.38
C GLY A 77 0.25 16.62 -12.07
N GLN A 78 1.09 15.63 -11.75
CA GLN A 78 0.95 14.82 -10.55
C GLN A 78 1.52 15.58 -9.35
N ALA A 79 2.68 16.20 -9.52
CA ALA A 79 3.25 17.12 -8.53
C ALA A 79 2.32 18.30 -8.22
N ALA A 80 1.70 18.92 -9.24
CA ALA A 80 0.73 20.00 -9.03
C ALA A 80 -0.47 19.55 -8.17
N HIS A 81 -1.05 18.39 -8.46
CA HIS A 81 -2.14 17.84 -7.64
C HIS A 81 -1.67 17.52 -6.21
N ALA A 82 -0.49 16.93 -6.05
CA ALA A 82 0.06 16.61 -4.74
C ALA A 82 0.32 17.86 -3.90
N ILE A 83 0.80 18.94 -4.51
CA ILE A 83 1.00 20.26 -3.88
C ILE A 83 -0.35 20.86 -3.46
N GLU A 84 -1.37 20.81 -4.32
CA GLU A 84 -2.74 21.26 -3.97
C GLU A 84 -3.27 20.54 -2.72
N LEU A 85 -3.07 19.22 -2.62
CA LEU A 85 -3.46 18.45 -1.43
C LEU A 85 -2.66 18.84 -0.18
N ALA A 86 -1.37 19.15 -0.32
CA ALA A 86 -0.52 19.60 0.79
C ALA A 86 -0.96 20.97 1.33
N GLU A 87 -1.34 21.88 0.42
CA GLU A 87 -1.90 23.19 0.77
C GLU A 87 -3.28 23.06 1.43
N LEU A 88 -4.17 22.22 0.90
CA LEU A 88 -5.50 21.95 1.45
C LEU A 88 -5.46 21.36 2.87
N SER A 89 -4.48 20.50 3.14
CA SER A 89 -4.27 19.88 4.45
C SER A 89 -3.45 20.74 5.41
N ASN A 90 -2.79 21.80 4.91
CA ASN A 90 -1.78 22.57 5.62
C ASN A 90 -0.76 21.65 6.34
N ASN A 91 -0.31 20.59 5.65
CA ASN A 91 0.55 19.56 6.23
C ASN A 91 2.05 19.91 6.20
N GLY A 92 2.44 20.93 5.43
CA GLY A 92 3.83 21.38 5.32
C GLY A 92 4.76 20.45 4.54
N ALA A 93 4.21 19.48 3.80
CA ALA A 93 5.00 18.61 2.94
C ALA A 93 5.71 19.43 1.84
N ARG A 94 6.98 19.11 1.60
CA ARG A 94 7.79 19.72 0.54
C ARG A 94 7.80 18.80 -0.68
N LEU A 95 6.97 19.12 -1.67
CA LEU A 95 6.73 18.29 -2.85
C LEU A 95 7.28 18.98 -4.10
N TYR A 96 7.98 18.22 -4.94
CA TYR A 96 8.68 18.73 -6.12
C TYR A 96 8.31 17.93 -7.37
N ASP A 97 8.46 18.56 -8.54
CA ASP A 97 8.44 17.90 -9.85
C ASP A 97 9.84 17.55 -10.37
N ASP A 98 10.83 17.48 -9.46
CA ASP A 98 12.22 17.19 -9.79
C ASP A 98 12.38 15.73 -10.28
N SER A 99 13.22 15.52 -11.30
CA SER A 99 13.79 14.19 -11.60
C SER A 99 14.68 13.71 -10.44
N PHE A 100 15.05 12.43 -10.41
CA PHE A 100 15.96 11.93 -9.37
C PHE A 100 17.33 12.62 -9.41
N GLU A 101 17.80 13.03 -10.59
CA GLU A 101 19.04 13.79 -10.74
C GLU A 101 18.90 15.20 -10.14
N GLN A 102 17.79 15.88 -10.44
CA GLN A 102 17.51 17.23 -9.92
C GLN A 102 17.34 17.20 -8.40
N LEU A 103 16.58 16.24 -7.87
CA LEU A 103 16.40 16.07 -6.43
C LEU A 103 17.73 15.82 -5.71
N LEU A 104 18.59 14.97 -6.28
CA LEU A 104 19.93 14.68 -5.75
C LEU A 104 20.86 15.90 -5.77
N ALA A 105 20.67 16.82 -6.71
CA ALA A 105 21.47 18.04 -6.84
C ALA A 105 21.06 19.13 -5.82
N ARG A 106 19.94 18.98 -5.12
CA ARG A 106 19.47 19.95 -4.13
C ARG A 106 20.37 20.03 -2.90
N HIS A 107 20.40 21.21 -2.26
CA HIS A 107 21.19 21.48 -1.06
C HIS A 107 20.35 21.80 0.17
N ASP A 108 19.03 21.95 0.02
CA ASP A 108 18.06 22.34 1.05
C ASP A 108 17.31 21.15 1.67
N LEU A 109 17.67 19.93 1.27
CA LEU A 109 17.03 18.70 1.76
C LEU A 109 17.56 18.30 3.14
N PRO A 110 16.68 17.81 4.05
CA PRO A 110 17.09 17.31 5.35
C PRO A 110 17.76 15.92 5.20
N GLN A 111 18.19 15.39 6.33
CA GLN A 111 18.42 13.94 6.47
C GLN A 111 17.10 13.25 6.84
N PHE A 112 16.85 12.07 6.30
CA PHE A 112 15.60 11.32 6.45
C PHE A 112 15.73 10.15 7.41
N ASP A 113 14.69 9.93 8.19
CA ASP A 113 14.50 8.74 9.02
C ASP A 113 14.04 7.56 8.18
N SER A 114 13.24 7.82 7.13
CA SER A 114 12.96 6.83 6.11
C SER A 114 12.86 7.41 4.71
N ILE A 115 13.19 6.58 3.71
CA ILE A 115 12.97 6.85 2.29
C ILE A 115 12.13 5.72 1.73
N SER A 116 11.06 6.03 1.01
CA SER A 116 10.12 5.04 0.46
C SER A 116 10.00 5.20 -1.05
N LEU A 117 9.99 4.09 -1.77
CA LEU A 117 9.68 4.04 -3.20
C LEU A 117 8.80 2.82 -3.50
N HIS A 118 7.53 3.08 -3.82
CA HIS A 118 6.55 2.04 -4.07
C HIS A 118 6.22 1.95 -5.55
N GLY A 119 6.51 0.81 -6.17
CA GLY A 119 6.21 0.61 -7.58
C GLY A 119 7.05 1.49 -8.50
N ILE A 120 8.30 1.77 -8.11
CA ILE A 120 9.23 2.62 -8.89
C ILE A 120 10.44 1.83 -9.39
N TRP A 121 11.09 1.07 -8.51
CA TRP A 121 12.42 0.49 -8.77
C TRP A 121 12.51 -0.33 -10.07
N THR A 122 11.49 -1.15 -10.34
CA THR A 122 11.42 -1.98 -11.54
C THR A 122 11.25 -1.14 -12.82
N TRP A 123 10.56 0.00 -12.76
CA TRP A 123 10.16 0.79 -13.94
C TRP A 123 11.15 1.87 -14.34
N VAL A 124 12.15 2.13 -13.51
CA VAL A 124 13.17 3.13 -13.78
C VAL A 124 14.39 2.51 -14.47
N SER A 125 15.14 3.35 -15.20
CA SER A 125 16.40 2.95 -15.83
C SER A 125 17.45 2.56 -14.78
N ARG A 126 18.47 1.78 -15.19
CA ARG A 126 19.60 1.46 -14.30
C ARG A 126 20.39 2.68 -13.85
N ASP A 127 20.40 3.76 -14.63
CA ASP A 127 21.05 5.00 -14.23
C ASP A 127 20.23 5.74 -13.15
N ASN A 128 18.89 5.74 -13.28
CA ASN A 128 18.01 6.23 -12.22
C ASN A 128 18.11 5.38 -10.95
N GLN A 129 18.27 4.05 -11.04
CA GLN A 129 18.54 3.22 -9.86
C GLN A 129 19.81 3.66 -9.13
N LYS A 130 20.90 3.98 -9.85
CA LYS A 130 22.14 4.50 -9.24
C LYS A 130 21.91 5.86 -8.56
N LEU A 131 21.12 6.74 -9.18
CA LEU A 131 20.76 8.03 -8.59
C LEU A 131 19.97 7.87 -7.28
N ILE A 132 19.00 6.95 -7.25
CA ILE A 132 18.22 6.61 -6.05
C ILE A 132 19.13 6.06 -4.93
N VAL A 133 20.05 5.15 -5.27
CA VAL A 133 21.02 4.60 -4.31
C VAL A 133 21.94 5.69 -3.76
N GLU A 134 22.45 6.57 -4.61
CA GLU A 134 23.28 7.70 -4.20
C GLU A 134 22.52 8.70 -3.34
N PHE A 135 21.23 8.95 -3.64
CA PHE A 135 20.34 9.77 -2.83
C PHE A 135 20.17 9.17 -1.43
N ALA A 136 19.84 7.87 -1.34
CA ALA A 136 19.75 7.17 -0.06
C ALA A 136 21.06 7.22 0.72
N ARG A 137 22.22 7.03 0.06
CA ARG A 137 23.54 7.11 0.69
C ARG A 137 23.81 8.49 1.32
N ARG A 138 23.38 9.57 0.66
CA ARG A 138 23.60 10.95 1.11
C ARG A 138 22.60 11.40 2.16
N HIS A 139 21.33 11.02 2.02
CA HIS A 139 20.24 11.62 2.78
C HIS A 139 19.61 10.71 3.84
N LEU A 140 19.79 9.39 3.80
CA LEU A 140 19.25 8.51 4.83
C LEU A 140 20.13 8.52 6.09
N LYS A 141 19.57 8.77 7.27
CA LYS A 141 20.32 8.75 8.54
C LYS A 141 20.86 7.34 8.85
N PRO A 142 21.96 7.22 9.59
CA PRO A 142 22.28 5.97 10.30
C PRO A 142 21.11 5.54 11.18
N GLY A 143 20.74 4.25 11.11
CA GLY A 143 19.54 3.69 11.73
C GLY A 143 18.25 3.95 10.96
N GLY A 144 18.25 4.82 9.94
CA GLY A 144 17.12 5.04 9.05
C GLY A 144 16.91 3.88 8.09
N HIS A 145 15.70 3.74 7.57
CA HIS A 145 15.31 2.63 6.69
C HIS A 145 14.83 3.07 5.32
N LEU A 146 15.09 2.24 4.32
CA LEU A 146 14.59 2.36 2.97
C LEU A 146 13.52 1.29 2.72
N TYR A 147 12.32 1.72 2.37
CA TYR A 147 11.27 0.84 1.85
C TYR A 147 11.30 0.85 0.32
N VAL A 148 11.32 -0.34 -0.28
CA VAL A 148 11.30 -0.50 -1.73
C VAL A 148 10.46 -1.68 -2.14
N SER A 149 9.59 -1.47 -3.13
CA SER A 149 8.85 -2.57 -3.76
C SER A 149 9.22 -2.73 -5.23
N TYR A 150 9.28 -3.99 -5.68
CA TYR A 150 9.78 -4.34 -7.01
C TYR A 150 9.28 -5.72 -7.47
N ASN A 151 9.13 -5.86 -8.79
CA ASN A 151 8.89 -7.17 -9.43
C ASN A 151 10.13 -8.05 -9.26
N ALA A 152 9.91 -9.31 -8.90
CA ALA A 152 10.96 -10.26 -8.57
C ALA A 152 10.89 -11.57 -9.37
N PHE A 153 12.05 -12.18 -9.56
CA PHE A 153 12.18 -13.58 -9.99
C PHE A 153 12.26 -14.52 -8.77
N PRO A 154 11.76 -15.76 -8.88
CA PRO A 154 11.30 -16.43 -10.10
C PRO A 154 9.82 -16.20 -10.47
N GLY A 155 9.02 -15.52 -9.64
CA GLY A 155 7.56 -15.42 -9.85
C GLY A 155 7.16 -14.76 -11.18
N TRP A 156 7.97 -13.82 -11.67
CA TRP A 156 7.76 -13.24 -13.00
C TRP A 156 8.29 -14.06 -14.18
N SER A 157 9.09 -15.10 -13.96
CA SER A 157 9.76 -15.87 -15.03
C SER A 157 8.78 -16.39 -16.09
N PRO A 158 7.59 -16.94 -15.74
CA PRO A 158 6.64 -17.39 -16.76
C PRO A 158 6.08 -16.25 -17.61
N SER A 159 5.92 -15.03 -17.06
CA SER A 159 5.24 -13.91 -17.72
C SER A 159 6.18 -12.88 -18.34
N ALA A 160 7.45 -12.85 -17.94
CA ALA A 160 8.45 -11.91 -18.42
C ALA A 160 8.60 -11.93 -19.97
N PRO A 161 8.62 -13.09 -20.65
CA PRO A 161 8.68 -13.11 -22.12
C PRO A 161 7.42 -12.54 -22.79
N LEU A 162 6.24 -12.69 -22.17
CA LEU A 162 4.99 -12.11 -22.68
C LEU A 162 5.05 -10.58 -22.61
N ARG A 163 5.52 -10.02 -21.49
CA ARG A 163 5.74 -8.57 -21.39
C ARG A 163 6.75 -8.08 -22.43
N GLN A 164 7.85 -8.81 -22.62
CA GLN A 164 8.83 -8.49 -23.66
C GLN A 164 8.20 -8.47 -25.04
N LEU A 165 7.27 -9.39 -25.32
CA LEU A 165 6.53 -9.43 -26.58
C LEU A 165 5.69 -8.16 -26.80
N PHE A 166 5.01 -7.66 -25.76
CA PHE A 166 4.27 -6.39 -25.83
C PHE A 166 5.18 -5.22 -26.22
N SER A 167 6.33 -5.09 -25.54
CA SER A 167 7.32 -4.04 -25.83
C SER A 167 7.88 -4.14 -27.25
N LEU A 168 8.21 -5.37 -27.71
CA LEU A 168 8.70 -5.59 -29.07
C LEU A 168 7.63 -5.26 -30.12
N HIS A 169 6.37 -5.64 -29.86
CA HIS A 169 5.27 -5.31 -30.76
C HIS A 169 5.05 -3.79 -30.85
N ASP A 170 5.03 -3.10 -29.71
CA ASP A 170 4.91 -1.64 -29.66
C ASP A 170 6.02 -0.95 -30.48
N ARG A 171 7.25 -1.46 -30.38
CA ARG A 171 8.41 -0.91 -31.10
C ARG A 171 8.45 -1.22 -32.60
N PHE A 172 8.11 -2.43 -33.00
CA PHE A 172 8.39 -2.93 -34.35
C PHE A 172 7.15 -3.11 -35.24
N ALA A 173 5.96 -3.17 -34.66
CA ALA A 173 4.73 -3.47 -35.38
C ALA A 173 3.63 -2.41 -35.21
N SER A 174 3.77 -1.49 -34.25
CA SER A 174 2.79 -0.42 -34.09
C SER A 174 2.94 0.66 -35.16
N HIS A 175 1.83 0.98 -35.82
CA HIS A 175 1.71 2.09 -36.77
C HIS A 175 0.82 3.23 -36.26
N SER A 176 0.20 3.06 -35.08
CA SER A 176 -0.65 4.08 -34.48
C SER A 176 0.14 4.98 -33.55
N THR A 177 -0.20 6.27 -33.56
CA THR A 177 0.31 7.24 -32.57
C THR A 177 -0.49 7.21 -31.27
N ARG A 178 -1.69 6.61 -31.24
CA ARG A 178 -2.55 6.56 -30.06
C ARG A 178 -2.23 5.34 -29.20
N ALA A 179 -1.95 5.57 -27.92
CA ALA A 179 -1.50 4.54 -26.99
C ALA A 179 -2.49 3.39 -26.79
N ASP A 180 -3.79 3.68 -26.65
CA ASP A 180 -4.86 2.69 -26.53
C ASP A 180 -4.83 1.66 -27.67
N GLN A 181 -4.68 2.14 -28.90
CA GLN A 181 -4.61 1.30 -30.09
C GLN A 181 -3.32 0.48 -30.14
N ARG A 182 -2.17 1.03 -29.69
CA ARG A 182 -0.91 0.26 -29.65
C ARG A 182 -1.00 -0.89 -28.64
N ILE A 183 -1.60 -0.63 -27.48
CA ILE A 183 -1.82 -1.62 -26.41
C ILE A 183 -2.74 -2.72 -26.91
N ASP A 184 -3.91 -2.37 -27.45
CA ASP A 184 -4.88 -3.36 -27.96
C ASP A 184 -4.26 -4.19 -29.09
N ALA A 185 -3.46 -3.59 -29.99
CA ALA A 185 -2.77 -4.32 -31.06
C ALA A 185 -1.74 -5.33 -30.51
N ALA A 186 -0.94 -4.93 -29.52
CA ALA A 186 0.03 -5.83 -28.88
C ALA A 186 -0.65 -6.97 -28.11
N LEU A 187 -1.79 -6.72 -27.47
CA LEU A 187 -2.60 -7.76 -26.82
C LEU A 187 -3.17 -8.74 -27.84
N GLN A 188 -3.76 -8.25 -28.93
CA GLN A 188 -4.29 -9.08 -30.01
C GLN A 188 -3.21 -9.93 -30.68
N PHE A 189 -2.04 -9.34 -30.95
CA PHE A 189 -0.89 -10.06 -31.49
C PHE A 189 -0.44 -11.18 -30.57
N SER A 190 -0.33 -10.90 -29.28
CA SER A 190 0.11 -11.90 -28.29
C SER A 190 -0.93 -13.01 -28.12
N GLU A 191 -2.22 -12.68 -28.20
CA GLU A 191 -3.32 -13.66 -28.19
C GLU A 191 -3.24 -14.59 -29.40
N ALA A 192 -3.05 -14.02 -30.60
CA ALA A 192 -2.86 -14.80 -31.82
C ALA A 192 -1.61 -15.69 -31.74
N LEU A 193 -0.51 -15.18 -31.18
CA LEU A 193 0.71 -15.96 -30.96
C LEU A 193 0.47 -17.14 -30.01
N LEU A 194 -0.20 -16.94 -28.88
CA LEU A 194 -0.50 -18.02 -27.94
C LEU A 194 -1.50 -19.04 -28.53
N ALA A 195 -2.48 -18.58 -29.32
CA ALA A 195 -3.43 -19.44 -30.02
C ALA A 195 -2.76 -20.33 -31.09
N ALA A 196 -1.61 -19.92 -31.62
CA ALA A 196 -0.78 -20.74 -32.50
C ALA A 196 0.01 -21.86 -31.77
N ASN A 197 -0.23 -22.06 -30.47
CA ASN A 197 0.33 -23.11 -29.61
C ASN A 197 1.88 -23.21 -29.63
N PRO A 198 2.60 -22.11 -29.35
CA PRO A 198 4.05 -22.13 -29.28
C PRO A 198 4.52 -22.96 -28.07
N LYS A 199 5.74 -23.51 -28.13
CA LYS A 199 6.34 -24.23 -26.99
C LYS A 199 6.36 -23.41 -25.69
N TYR A 200 6.42 -22.08 -25.81
CA TYR A 200 6.28 -21.16 -24.69
C TYR A 200 4.94 -21.30 -23.95
N ALA A 201 3.82 -21.41 -24.67
CA ALA A 201 2.49 -21.61 -24.07
C ALA A 201 2.37 -22.97 -23.37
N ILE A 202 3.05 -24.00 -23.91
CA ILE A 202 3.13 -25.34 -23.30
C ILE A 202 3.96 -25.30 -22.01
N ALA A 203 5.09 -24.59 -22.01
CA ALA A 203 5.98 -24.48 -20.85
C ALA A 203 5.41 -23.60 -19.72
N ALA A 204 4.47 -22.71 -20.03
CA ALA A 204 3.84 -21.80 -19.07
C ALA A 204 2.31 -21.78 -19.27
N PRO A 205 1.61 -22.83 -18.80
CA PRO A 205 0.19 -23.05 -19.11
C PRO A 205 -0.76 -21.97 -18.54
N SER A 206 -0.35 -21.21 -17.52
CA SER A 206 -1.15 -20.12 -16.94
C SER A 206 -1.17 -18.85 -17.80
N LEU A 207 -0.35 -18.76 -18.86
CA LEU A 207 -0.24 -17.57 -19.70
C LEU A 207 -1.52 -17.17 -20.40
N GLY A 208 -2.29 -18.14 -20.89
CA GLY A 208 -3.55 -17.86 -21.58
C GLY A 208 -4.54 -17.16 -20.65
N ALA A 209 -4.73 -17.70 -19.44
CA ALA A 209 -5.59 -17.09 -18.42
C ALA A 209 -5.09 -15.70 -18.02
N ARG A 210 -3.77 -15.55 -17.81
CA ARG A 210 -3.17 -14.26 -17.47
C ARG A 210 -3.35 -13.21 -18.56
N LEU A 211 -3.22 -13.57 -19.84
CA LEU A 211 -3.48 -12.65 -20.94
C LEU A 211 -4.94 -12.19 -20.96
N GLN A 212 -5.90 -13.08 -20.68
CA GLN A 212 -7.31 -12.68 -20.55
C GLN A 212 -7.54 -11.74 -19.38
N THR A 213 -6.86 -11.95 -18.24
CA THR A 213 -6.88 -11.01 -17.11
C THR A 213 -6.35 -9.64 -17.53
N ILE A 214 -5.21 -9.58 -18.22
CA ILE A 214 -4.62 -8.32 -18.70
C ILE A 214 -5.58 -7.60 -19.67
N LYS A 215 -6.24 -8.33 -20.58
CA LYS A 215 -7.22 -7.76 -21.51
C LYS A 215 -8.44 -7.13 -20.81
N GLY A 216 -8.81 -7.64 -19.63
CA GLY A 216 -9.91 -7.11 -18.83
C GLY A 216 -9.54 -5.89 -17.97
N GLN A 217 -8.25 -5.54 -17.88
CA GLN A 217 -7.79 -4.41 -17.09
C GLN A 217 -7.95 -3.08 -17.83
N ASP A 218 -7.96 -2.00 -17.05
CA ASP A 218 -7.91 -0.65 -17.58
C ASP A 218 -6.62 -0.42 -18.39
N ARG A 219 -6.73 0.33 -19.49
CA ARG A 219 -5.62 0.51 -20.44
C ARG A 219 -4.49 1.35 -19.87
N GLN A 220 -4.77 2.27 -18.94
CA GLN A 220 -3.74 3.06 -18.26
C GLN A 220 -2.91 2.16 -17.34
N TYR A 221 -3.57 1.27 -16.58
CA TYR A 221 -2.88 0.27 -15.78
C TYR A 221 -2.01 -0.64 -16.65
N VAL A 222 -2.56 -1.14 -17.77
CA VAL A 222 -1.81 -2.00 -18.70
C VAL A 222 -0.61 -1.26 -19.30
N ALA A 223 -0.76 0.01 -19.66
CA ALA A 223 0.34 0.82 -20.18
C ALA A 223 1.49 0.92 -19.17
N HIS A 224 1.17 1.26 -17.91
CA HIS A 224 2.14 1.39 -16.83
C HIS A 224 2.84 0.05 -16.52
N GLU A 225 2.09 -1.04 -16.39
CA GLU A 225 2.64 -2.35 -16.02
C GLU A 225 3.33 -3.09 -17.19
N TYR A 226 3.03 -2.78 -18.45
CA TYR A 226 3.51 -3.62 -19.55
C TYR A 226 4.24 -2.88 -20.68
N PHE A 227 4.07 -1.56 -20.81
CA PHE A 227 4.57 -0.79 -21.94
C PHE A 227 5.62 0.28 -21.59
N ASN A 228 5.91 0.49 -20.30
CA ASN A 228 7.06 1.28 -19.88
C ASN A 228 8.36 0.77 -20.54
N ARG A 229 9.17 1.70 -21.07
CA ARG A 229 10.38 1.37 -21.84
C ARG A 229 11.35 0.54 -21.01
N ASP A 230 11.58 0.96 -19.78
CA ASP A 230 12.46 0.32 -18.83
C ASP A 230 11.66 -0.64 -17.94
N TRP A 231 12.20 -1.84 -17.76
CA TRP A 231 11.66 -2.85 -16.84
C TRP A 231 12.76 -3.77 -16.37
N ASN A 232 13.28 -3.47 -15.18
CA ASN A 232 14.40 -4.13 -14.56
C ASN A 232 13.90 -5.05 -13.44
N CYS A 233 13.17 -6.10 -13.81
CA CYS A 233 12.84 -7.21 -12.89
C CYS A 233 14.14 -7.92 -12.47
N MET A 234 14.26 -8.26 -11.19
CA MET A 234 15.53 -8.76 -10.63
C MET A 234 15.32 -9.84 -9.58
N TYR A 235 16.39 -10.56 -9.27
CA TYR A 235 16.43 -11.44 -8.11
C TYR A 235 16.59 -10.60 -6.83
N PHE A 236 16.18 -11.16 -5.69
CA PHE A 236 16.39 -10.52 -4.39
C PHE A 236 17.87 -10.24 -4.11
N ALA A 237 18.76 -11.18 -4.43
CA ALA A 237 20.20 -10.98 -4.24
C ALA A 237 20.75 -9.80 -5.07
N ASP A 238 20.28 -9.61 -6.30
CA ASP A 238 20.67 -8.47 -7.14
C ASP A 238 20.24 -7.13 -6.52
N MET A 239 19.08 -7.12 -5.84
CA MET A 239 18.58 -5.94 -5.14
C MET A 239 19.47 -5.58 -3.95
N VAL A 240 19.89 -6.59 -3.18
CA VAL A 240 20.82 -6.42 -2.06
C VAL A 240 22.13 -5.81 -2.54
N ASP A 241 22.69 -6.35 -3.63
CA ASP A 241 23.94 -5.83 -4.22
C ASP A 241 23.77 -4.39 -4.74
N ALA A 242 22.63 -4.07 -5.36
CA ALA A 242 22.35 -2.73 -5.87
C ALA A 242 22.27 -1.68 -4.75
N LEU A 243 21.75 -2.04 -3.57
CA LEU A 243 21.61 -1.14 -2.42
C LEU A 243 22.86 -1.07 -1.52
N ALA A 244 23.76 -2.06 -1.60
CA ALA A 244 24.96 -2.13 -0.76
C ALA A 244 25.84 -0.85 -0.76
N PRO A 245 26.04 -0.11 -1.88
CA PRO A 245 26.80 1.16 -1.87
C PRO A 245 26.21 2.24 -0.96
N ALA A 246 24.91 2.18 -0.66
CA ALA A 246 24.24 3.06 0.31
C ALA A 246 24.44 2.65 1.77
N LYS A 247 25.15 1.53 2.01
CA LYS A 247 25.30 0.86 3.33
C LYS A 247 23.96 0.37 3.88
N LEU A 248 23.11 -0.12 2.99
CA LEU A 248 21.79 -0.64 3.29
C LEU A 248 21.85 -2.17 3.38
N ASP A 249 21.46 -2.71 4.52
CA ASP A 249 21.36 -4.14 4.75
C ASP A 249 19.89 -4.56 4.69
N TYR A 250 19.59 -5.69 4.03
CA TYR A 250 18.24 -6.26 4.06
C TYR A 250 17.90 -6.70 5.49
N VAL A 251 16.70 -6.33 5.95
CA VAL A 251 16.25 -6.63 7.32
C VAL A 251 14.99 -7.48 7.34
N THR A 252 13.96 -7.07 6.59
CA THR A 252 12.67 -7.77 6.54
C THR A 252 11.85 -7.31 5.35
N THR A 253 10.79 -8.04 5.03
CA THR A 253 9.68 -7.52 4.23
C THR A 253 8.75 -6.61 5.06
N ALA A 254 8.02 -5.74 4.37
CA ALA A 254 6.84 -5.02 4.86
C ALA A 254 5.54 -5.85 4.69
N VAL A 255 5.64 -7.17 4.64
CA VAL A 255 4.51 -8.12 4.60
C VAL A 255 4.55 -8.96 5.89
N PRO A 256 3.82 -8.58 6.95
CA PRO A 256 3.92 -9.28 8.24
C PRO A 256 3.57 -10.77 8.15
N LEU A 257 2.75 -11.18 7.18
CA LEU A 257 2.37 -12.58 6.97
C LEU A 257 3.57 -13.48 6.67
N ASP A 258 4.62 -12.93 6.05
CA ASP A 258 5.86 -13.66 5.75
C ASP A 258 6.61 -14.10 7.01
N SER A 259 6.26 -13.55 8.18
CA SER A 259 6.79 -14.00 9.47
C SER A 259 6.16 -15.30 9.99
N VAL A 260 5.06 -15.76 9.38
CA VAL A 260 4.33 -16.97 9.79
C VAL A 260 4.68 -18.12 8.85
N ASP A 261 5.71 -18.90 9.17
CA ASP A 261 6.26 -19.91 8.26
C ASP A 261 5.22 -20.92 7.77
N VAL A 262 4.33 -21.39 8.65
CA VAL A 262 3.31 -22.40 8.32
C VAL A 262 2.29 -21.94 7.28
N LEU A 263 2.13 -20.63 7.05
CA LEU A 263 1.26 -20.07 6.01
C LEU A 263 1.98 -19.90 4.67
N ASN A 264 3.32 -19.92 4.67
CA ASN A 264 4.14 -19.61 3.50
C ASN A 264 4.91 -20.82 2.97
N LEU A 265 5.27 -21.77 3.84
CA LEU A 265 6.19 -22.84 3.54
C LEU A 265 5.62 -24.19 3.99
N SER A 266 5.90 -25.24 3.21
CA SER A 266 5.72 -26.61 3.69
C SER A 266 6.79 -26.96 4.73
N ALA A 267 6.58 -28.04 5.48
CA ALA A 267 7.56 -28.52 6.45
C ALA A 267 8.91 -28.86 5.79
N GLU A 268 8.89 -29.45 4.59
CA GLU A 268 10.08 -29.76 3.80
C GLU A 268 10.80 -28.50 3.31
N GLY A 269 10.02 -27.49 2.88
CA GLY A 269 10.57 -26.20 2.47
C GLY A 269 11.25 -25.46 3.62
N LEU A 270 10.60 -25.44 4.79
CA LEU A 270 11.17 -24.85 6.00
C LEU A 270 12.46 -25.58 6.42
N ALA A 271 12.43 -26.91 6.48
CA ALA A 271 13.61 -27.72 6.82
C ALA A 271 14.77 -27.51 5.84
N PHE A 272 14.49 -27.34 4.54
CA PHE A 272 15.51 -27.00 3.54
C PHE A 272 16.13 -25.63 3.81
N LEU A 273 15.30 -24.62 4.07
CA LEU A 273 15.77 -23.25 4.31
C LEU A 273 16.55 -23.12 5.62
N ASP A 274 16.20 -23.88 6.65
CA ASP A 274 16.93 -23.90 7.92
C ASP A 274 18.34 -24.50 7.81
N GLY A 275 18.61 -25.25 6.73
CA GLY A 275 19.94 -25.73 6.39
C GLY A 275 20.85 -24.70 5.71
N ILE A 276 20.36 -23.49 5.39
CA ILE A 276 21.13 -22.45 4.70
C ILE A 276 21.62 -21.41 5.72
N GLU A 277 22.94 -21.35 5.92
CA GLU A 277 23.55 -20.40 6.87
C GLU A 277 23.55 -18.95 6.37
N HIS A 278 23.82 -18.73 5.08
CA HIS A 278 23.97 -17.37 4.55
C HIS A 278 22.59 -16.70 4.39
N PRO A 279 22.30 -15.59 5.09
CA PRO A 279 20.93 -15.04 5.17
C PRO A 279 20.38 -14.60 3.81
N ILE A 280 21.22 -13.99 2.97
CA ILE A 280 20.79 -13.58 1.61
C ILE A 280 20.47 -14.79 0.72
N MET A 281 21.23 -15.88 0.86
CA MET A 281 20.98 -17.10 0.09
C MET A 281 19.72 -17.80 0.58
N ARG A 282 19.50 -17.80 1.90
CA ARG A 282 18.28 -18.34 2.51
C ARG A 282 17.05 -17.59 2.02
N GLU A 283 17.09 -16.26 2.03
CA GLU A 283 15.97 -15.43 1.56
C GLU A 283 15.77 -15.56 0.05
N GLN A 284 16.84 -15.60 -0.74
CA GLN A 284 16.73 -15.86 -2.18
C GLN A 284 16.15 -17.25 -2.47
N ALA A 285 16.52 -18.27 -1.70
CA ALA A 285 15.95 -19.61 -1.85
C ALA A 285 14.46 -19.62 -1.47
N ARG A 286 14.05 -18.84 -0.45
CA ARG A 286 12.65 -18.68 -0.05
C ARG A 286 11.79 -18.23 -1.24
N ASP A 287 12.28 -17.30 -2.07
CA ASP A 287 11.54 -16.82 -3.26
C ASP A 287 11.12 -17.95 -4.21
N TYR A 288 11.86 -19.07 -4.26
CA TYR A 288 11.50 -20.22 -5.08
C TYR A 288 10.38 -21.07 -4.45
N PHE A 289 10.32 -21.16 -3.12
CA PHE A 289 9.26 -21.89 -2.43
C PHE A 289 7.92 -21.15 -2.48
N VAL A 290 7.95 -19.82 -2.40
CA VAL A 290 6.74 -18.99 -2.46
C VAL A 290 6.43 -18.47 -3.86
N ASN A 291 7.27 -18.81 -4.85
CA ASN A 291 7.22 -18.29 -6.22
C ASN A 291 7.07 -16.76 -6.28
N GLN A 292 7.95 -16.06 -5.56
CA GLN A 292 7.83 -14.62 -5.28
C GLN A 292 7.83 -13.79 -6.57
N ALA A 293 6.74 -13.06 -6.81
CA ALA A 293 6.60 -12.19 -7.98
C ALA A 293 6.74 -10.70 -7.64
N PHE A 294 6.46 -10.29 -6.40
CA PHE A 294 6.52 -8.87 -6.02
C PHE A 294 7.00 -8.73 -4.59
N ARG A 295 8.18 -8.13 -4.40
CA ARG A 295 8.76 -7.91 -3.07
C ARG A 295 8.44 -6.51 -2.58
N ARG A 296 8.34 -6.38 -1.26
CA ARG A 296 8.09 -5.16 -0.50
C ARG A 296 9.04 -5.21 0.68
N ASP A 297 10.22 -4.65 0.52
CA ASP A 297 11.35 -4.90 1.42
C ASP A 297 11.76 -3.64 2.18
N LEU A 298 12.25 -3.86 3.40
CA LEU A 298 12.82 -2.86 4.29
C LEU A 298 14.31 -3.16 4.46
N TYR A 299 15.11 -2.16 4.08
CA TYR A 299 16.56 -2.15 4.26
C TYR A 299 16.92 -1.10 5.30
N VAL A 300 17.91 -1.34 6.15
CA VAL A 300 18.31 -0.39 7.21
C VAL A 300 19.77 0.00 7.03
N ARG A 301 20.06 1.29 7.21
CA ARG A 301 21.43 1.80 7.20
C ARG A 301 22.11 1.55 8.54
N GLY A 302 22.96 0.53 8.61
CA GLY A 302 23.56 0.11 9.89
C GLY A 302 22.53 -0.54 10.80
N ALA A 303 21.96 -1.65 10.32
CA ALA A 303 20.91 -2.39 11.03
C ALA A 303 21.32 -2.75 12.46
N ASN A 304 20.45 -2.46 13.42
CA ASN A 304 20.65 -2.80 14.83
C ASN A 304 19.62 -3.84 15.28
N ARG A 305 20.10 -5.02 15.69
CA ARG A 305 19.25 -6.11 16.16
C ARG A 305 18.98 -5.97 17.65
N LEU A 306 17.71 -5.95 18.00
CA LEU A 306 17.24 -5.85 19.39
C LEU A 306 17.47 -7.19 20.11
N SER A 307 17.76 -7.11 21.42
CA SER A 307 17.67 -8.30 22.27
C SER A 307 16.21 -8.80 22.34
N ALA A 308 16.01 -10.08 22.61
CA ALA A 308 14.66 -10.65 22.74
C ALA A 308 13.83 -9.93 23.82
N THR A 309 14.45 -9.58 24.96
CA THR A 309 13.82 -8.84 26.05
C THR A 309 13.42 -7.42 25.63
N GLU A 310 14.30 -6.72 24.91
CA GLU A 310 14.01 -5.37 24.44
C GLU A 310 12.91 -5.36 23.36
N ARG A 311 12.96 -6.31 22.40
CA ARG A 311 11.90 -6.49 21.39
C ARG A 311 10.55 -6.71 22.05
N ARG A 312 10.48 -7.65 23.00
CA ARG A 312 9.26 -7.96 23.75
C ARG A 312 8.76 -6.74 24.52
N SER A 313 9.64 -6.02 25.22
CA SER A 313 9.26 -4.80 25.93
C SER A 313 8.69 -3.73 24.99
N ARG A 314 9.28 -3.52 23.82
CA ARG A 314 8.78 -2.54 22.83
C ARG A 314 7.45 -2.99 22.22
N MET A 315 7.31 -4.27 21.88
CA MET A 315 6.06 -4.82 21.34
C MET A 315 4.92 -4.71 22.35
N LEU A 316 5.16 -5.02 23.64
CA LEU A 316 4.19 -4.86 24.72
C LEU A 316 3.64 -3.42 24.84
N ASN A 317 4.46 -2.41 24.51
CA ASN A 317 4.07 -1.00 24.49
C ASN A 317 3.52 -0.53 23.13
N THR A 318 3.50 -1.37 22.10
CA THR A 318 2.93 -1.03 20.79
C THR A 318 1.42 -1.07 20.86
N ARG A 319 0.76 -0.04 20.31
CA ARG A 319 -0.70 0.09 20.24
C ARG A 319 -1.23 -0.51 18.94
N PHE A 320 -2.41 -1.12 19.02
CA PHE A 320 -3.13 -1.72 17.91
C PHE A 320 -4.60 -1.31 17.96
N VAL A 321 -5.19 -1.11 16.78
CA VAL A 321 -6.61 -0.75 16.61
C VAL A 321 -7.25 -1.65 15.56
N LEU A 322 -8.51 -2.02 15.79
CA LEU A 322 -9.30 -2.76 14.80
C LEU A 322 -9.85 -1.78 13.76
N MET A 323 -9.64 -2.10 12.48
CA MET A 323 -9.90 -1.23 11.33
C MET A 323 -11.28 -1.43 10.72
N GLN A 324 -12.04 -2.41 11.22
CA GLN A 324 -13.35 -2.79 10.74
C GLN A 324 -14.14 -3.50 11.85
N PRO A 325 -15.47 -3.63 11.73
CA PRO A 325 -16.29 -4.42 12.64
C PRO A 325 -15.79 -5.87 12.72
N THR A 326 -15.93 -6.50 13.89
CA THR A 326 -15.48 -7.88 14.13
C THR A 326 -16.07 -8.89 13.15
N GLU A 327 -17.34 -8.72 12.79
CA GLU A 327 -18.09 -9.57 11.86
C GLU A 327 -17.62 -9.44 10.40
N ASN A 328 -16.90 -8.36 10.07
CA ASN A 328 -16.35 -8.13 8.74
C ASN A 328 -14.91 -8.66 8.61
N VAL A 329 -14.30 -9.13 9.70
CA VAL A 329 -13.00 -9.80 9.66
C VAL A 329 -13.16 -11.16 8.99
N ALA A 330 -12.44 -11.38 7.89
CA ALA A 330 -12.47 -12.65 7.19
C ALA A 330 -12.07 -13.82 8.12
N SER A 331 -12.75 -14.95 8.00
CA SER A 331 -12.50 -16.15 8.81
C SER A 331 -11.34 -17.01 8.30
N SER A 332 -10.70 -16.60 7.21
CA SER A 332 -9.53 -17.27 6.65
C SER A 332 -8.49 -16.28 6.12
N VAL A 333 -7.25 -16.77 6.01
CA VAL A 333 -6.12 -16.07 5.42
C VAL A 333 -5.43 -16.99 4.42
N THR A 334 -5.01 -16.44 3.29
CA THR A 334 -4.33 -17.20 2.24
C THR A 334 -2.87 -16.79 2.16
N GLY A 335 -1.98 -17.78 2.28
CA GLY A 335 -0.56 -17.63 1.97
C GLY A 335 -0.12 -18.60 0.87
N PRO A 336 1.15 -18.56 0.46
CA PRO A 336 1.71 -19.45 -0.56
C PRO A 336 1.55 -20.96 -0.26
N ALA A 337 1.50 -21.35 1.02
CA ALA A 337 1.28 -22.76 1.41
C ALA A 337 -0.20 -23.19 1.32
N GLY A 338 -1.13 -22.24 1.17
CA GLY A 338 -2.56 -22.49 1.07
C GLY A 338 -3.40 -21.54 1.92
N GLU A 339 -4.69 -21.85 1.97
CA GLU A 339 -5.66 -21.16 2.84
C GLU A 339 -5.66 -21.78 4.24
N ALA A 340 -5.68 -20.93 5.27
CA ALA A 340 -5.79 -21.33 6.66
C ALA A 340 -6.98 -20.62 7.34
N SER A 341 -7.79 -21.38 8.05
CA SER A 341 -8.92 -20.84 8.83
C SER A 341 -8.45 -20.26 10.16
N LEU A 342 -8.95 -19.08 10.49
CA LEU A 342 -8.79 -18.44 11.79
C LEU A 342 -9.69 -19.16 12.79
N GLN A 343 -9.09 -19.92 13.70
CA GLN A 343 -9.83 -20.69 14.72
C GLN A 343 -10.59 -19.73 15.65
N ALA A 344 -11.91 -19.89 15.76
CA ALA A 344 -12.76 -18.97 16.53
C ALA A 344 -12.35 -18.91 18.01
N GLU A 345 -11.85 -20.01 18.56
CA GLU A 345 -11.39 -20.14 19.95
C GLU A 345 -10.12 -19.32 20.22
N ILE A 346 -9.33 -19.02 19.18
CA ILE A 346 -8.10 -18.22 19.27
C ILE A 346 -8.42 -16.77 18.90
N TYR A 347 -9.03 -16.55 17.72
CA TYR A 347 -9.20 -15.21 17.17
C TYR A 347 -10.42 -14.47 17.75
N GLY A 348 -11.47 -15.17 18.19
CA GLY A 348 -12.64 -14.57 18.81
C GLY A 348 -12.28 -13.71 20.02
N PRO A 349 -11.58 -14.26 21.04
CA PRO A 349 -11.15 -13.47 22.20
C PRO A 349 -10.24 -12.27 21.84
N VAL A 350 -9.38 -12.42 20.84
CA VAL A 350 -8.49 -11.33 20.37
C VAL A 350 -9.30 -10.22 19.71
N LEU A 351 -10.26 -10.56 18.86
CA LEU A 351 -11.16 -9.60 18.20
C LEU A 351 -12.06 -8.90 19.21
N ASP A 352 -12.62 -9.63 20.18
CA ASP A 352 -13.43 -9.06 21.27
C ASP A 352 -12.60 -8.08 22.13
N ALA A 353 -11.36 -8.44 22.45
CA ALA A 353 -10.45 -7.58 23.20
C ALA A 353 -10.08 -6.31 22.42
N LEU A 354 -9.80 -6.44 21.12
CA LEU A 354 -9.51 -5.31 20.23
C LEU A 354 -10.72 -4.38 20.09
N ALA A 355 -11.91 -4.93 19.84
CA ALA A 355 -13.13 -4.16 19.70
C ALA A 355 -13.51 -3.47 21.02
N GLY A 356 -13.52 -4.20 22.14
CA GLY A 356 -14.06 -3.69 23.40
C GLY A 356 -15.43 -3.04 23.19
N GLN A 357 -15.71 -1.93 23.90
CA GLN A 357 -16.97 -1.18 23.72
C GLN A 357 -16.87 -0.08 22.65
N THR A 358 -15.68 0.47 22.43
CA THR A 358 -15.47 1.71 21.68
C THR A 358 -14.48 1.58 20.53
N TYR A 359 -13.96 0.38 20.27
CA TYR A 359 -12.92 0.11 19.26
C TYR A 359 -11.61 0.87 19.49
N GLU A 360 -11.41 1.47 20.67
CA GLU A 360 -10.22 2.25 20.97
C GLU A 360 -8.92 1.43 20.86
N ALA A 361 -7.85 2.09 20.43
CA ALA A 361 -6.54 1.49 20.30
C ALA A 361 -6.01 1.00 21.66
N LYS A 362 -5.51 -0.24 21.71
CA LYS A 362 -4.99 -0.87 22.93
C LYS A 362 -3.54 -1.28 22.74
N THR A 363 -2.75 -1.17 23.79
CA THR A 363 -1.39 -1.72 23.82
C THR A 363 -1.43 -3.25 23.77
N MET A 364 -0.39 -3.86 23.22
CA MET A 364 -0.20 -5.31 23.25
C MET A 364 -0.24 -5.86 24.69
N GLN A 365 0.25 -5.11 25.68
CA GLN A 365 0.14 -5.49 27.10
C GLN A 365 -1.34 -5.56 27.55
N GLN A 366 -2.15 -4.54 27.24
CA GLN A 366 -3.57 -4.54 27.58
C GLN A 366 -4.32 -5.69 26.88
N LEU A 367 -3.97 -5.98 25.63
CA LEU A 367 -4.53 -7.12 24.90
C LEU A 367 -4.16 -8.44 25.56
N LEU A 368 -2.88 -8.63 25.92
CA LEU A 368 -2.39 -9.83 26.61
C LEU A 368 -3.12 -10.08 27.94
N ASP A 369 -3.34 -9.01 28.72
CA ASP A 369 -4.08 -9.11 29.98
C ASP A 369 -5.55 -9.48 29.75
N ALA A 370 -6.17 -8.97 28.67
CA ALA A 370 -7.56 -9.23 28.33
C ALA A 370 -7.83 -10.65 27.78
N VAL A 371 -6.86 -11.27 27.10
CA VAL A 371 -7.01 -12.60 26.49
C VAL A 371 -6.42 -13.75 27.33
N SER A 372 -6.11 -13.49 28.60
CA SER A 372 -5.57 -14.51 29.51
C SER A 372 -6.47 -15.77 29.57
N PRO A 373 -5.92 -17.00 29.50
CA PRO A 373 -4.51 -17.37 29.67
C PRO A 373 -3.68 -17.52 28.38
N MET A 374 -4.05 -16.88 27.26
CA MET A 374 -3.30 -16.97 26.00
C MET A 374 -1.82 -16.58 26.17
N ALA A 375 -0.91 -17.32 25.54
CA ALA A 375 0.52 -17.01 25.60
C ALA A 375 0.86 -15.77 24.74
N TYR A 376 1.93 -15.07 25.13
CA TYR A 376 2.40 -13.88 24.42
C TYR A 376 2.71 -14.15 22.94
N ASP A 377 3.40 -15.26 22.64
CA ASP A 377 3.80 -15.58 21.27
C ASP A 377 2.58 -15.90 20.38
N ASP A 378 1.54 -16.55 20.94
CA ASP A 378 0.28 -16.82 20.24
C ASP A 378 -0.46 -15.52 19.91
N LEU A 379 -0.52 -14.58 20.87
CA LEU A 379 -1.11 -13.25 20.64
C LEU A 379 -0.31 -12.45 19.61
N GLU A 380 1.03 -12.47 19.68
CA GLU A 380 1.89 -11.74 18.72
C GLU A 380 1.66 -12.26 17.30
N GLN A 381 1.58 -13.58 17.13
CA GLN A 381 1.28 -14.20 15.85
C GLN A 381 -0.14 -13.86 15.36
N ALA A 382 -1.16 -13.92 16.23
CA ALA A 382 -2.53 -13.57 15.87
C ALA A 382 -2.65 -12.11 15.41
N ILE A 383 -2.01 -11.17 16.12
CA ILE A 383 -1.96 -9.76 15.74
C ILE A 383 -1.22 -9.57 14.41
N ALA A 384 -0.09 -10.25 14.19
CA ALA A 384 0.63 -10.18 12.92
C ALA A 384 -0.22 -10.65 11.71
N ILE A 385 -1.01 -11.70 11.89
CA ILE A 385 -1.94 -12.20 10.87
C ILE A 385 -3.05 -11.17 10.62
N LEU A 386 -3.68 -10.65 11.68
CA LEU A 386 -4.74 -9.64 11.56
C LEU A 386 -4.25 -8.33 10.93
N VAL A 387 -3.02 -7.90 11.22
CA VAL A 387 -2.38 -6.75 10.57
C VAL A 387 -2.13 -7.02 9.08
N SER A 388 -1.69 -8.24 8.75
CA SER A 388 -1.48 -8.66 7.36
C SER A 388 -2.77 -8.61 6.55
N MET A 389 -3.87 -9.08 7.13
CA MET A 389 -5.22 -9.04 6.56
C MET A 389 -5.78 -7.61 6.44
N GLY A 390 -5.16 -6.63 7.09
CA GLY A 390 -5.65 -5.25 7.16
C GLY A 390 -6.83 -5.05 8.13
N ALA A 391 -7.17 -6.08 8.91
CA ALA A 391 -8.19 -6.00 9.94
C ALA A 391 -7.71 -5.19 11.15
N VAL A 392 -6.41 -5.20 11.43
CA VAL A 392 -5.77 -4.46 12.53
C VAL A 392 -4.68 -3.56 11.97
N ALA A 393 -4.44 -2.41 12.61
CA ALA A 393 -3.31 -1.55 12.30
C ALA A 393 -2.48 -1.24 13.55
N PRO A 394 -1.14 -1.17 13.44
CA PRO A 394 -0.32 -0.55 14.47
C PRO A 394 -0.63 0.95 14.55
N CYS A 395 -0.58 1.52 15.75
CA CYS A 395 -0.90 2.92 16.02
C CYS A 395 0.33 3.72 16.40
N GLN A 396 0.27 5.04 16.19
CA GLN A 396 1.26 5.94 16.75
C GLN A 396 1.03 6.18 18.25
N SER A 397 1.95 6.90 18.89
CA SER A 397 1.78 7.28 20.29
C SER A 397 0.61 8.25 20.46
N GLU A 398 -0.01 8.25 21.65
CA GLU A 398 -1.10 9.19 21.96
C GLU A 398 -0.65 10.66 21.84
N ALA A 399 0.62 10.94 22.14
CA ALA A 399 1.21 12.27 21.96
C ALA A 399 1.27 12.68 20.48
N ALA A 400 1.71 11.79 19.59
CA ALA A 400 1.73 12.05 18.15
C ALA A 400 0.32 12.22 17.58
N GLU A 401 -0.62 11.37 18.02
CA GLU A 401 -2.04 11.44 17.68
C GLU A 401 -2.66 12.79 18.06
N ALA A 402 -2.39 13.29 19.27
CA ALA A 402 -2.91 14.58 19.73
C ALA A 402 -2.39 15.77 18.91
N LEU A 403 -1.14 15.73 18.43
CA LEU A 403 -0.53 16.80 17.65
C LEU A 403 -1.15 16.99 16.27
N VAL A 404 -1.76 15.93 15.71
CA VAL A 404 -2.22 15.92 14.31
C VAL A 404 -3.74 15.79 14.16
N TYR A 405 -4.47 15.57 15.25
CA TYR A 405 -5.92 15.39 15.25
C TYR A 405 -6.68 16.49 14.49
N GLU A 406 -6.48 17.76 14.84
CA GLU A 406 -7.20 18.88 14.21
C GLU A 406 -6.88 19.00 12.71
N ARG A 407 -5.62 18.74 12.33
CA ARG A 407 -5.19 18.76 10.93
C ARG A 407 -5.81 17.62 10.13
N CYS A 408 -5.85 16.42 10.68
CA CYS A 408 -6.56 15.27 10.09
C CYS A 408 -8.05 15.56 9.90
N ALA A 409 -8.73 16.07 10.93
CA ALA A 409 -10.15 16.40 10.85
C ALA A 409 -10.45 17.45 9.78
N ALA A 410 -9.62 18.50 9.70
CA ALA A 410 -9.75 19.53 8.67
C ALA A 410 -9.53 18.98 7.26
N PHE A 411 -8.48 18.17 7.05
CA PHE A 411 -8.18 17.58 5.75
C PHE A 411 -9.24 16.57 5.30
N ASN A 412 -9.67 15.69 6.20
CA ASN A 412 -10.73 14.70 5.93
C ASN A 412 -12.01 15.39 5.47
N LEU A 413 -12.39 16.51 6.10
CA LEU A 413 -13.53 17.30 5.67
C LEU A 413 -13.37 17.83 4.23
N GLN A 414 -12.16 18.25 3.82
CA GLN A 414 -11.92 18.69 2.44
C GLN A 414 -12.01 17.52 1.45
N LEU A 415 -11.47 16.35 1.80
CA LEU A 415 -11.61 15.14 0.98
C LEU A 415 -13.09 14.73 0.83
N CYS A 416 -13.86 14.74 1.93
CA CYS A 416 -15.30 14.48 1.87
C CYS A 416 -16.05 15.51 1.02
N LYS A 417 -15.62 16.78 0.97
CA LYS A 417 -16.19 17.77 0.06
C LYS A 417 -15.83 17.49 -1.39
N ARG A 418 -14.65 16.95 -1.69
CA ARG A 418 -14.29 16.53 -3.05
C ARG A 418 -15.16 15.36 -3.53
N ALA A 419 -15.62 14.49 -2.62
CA ALA A 419 -16.56 13.41 -2.93
C ALA A 419 -17.92 13.90 -3.48
N LEU A 420 -18.25 15.18 -3.28
CA LEU A 420 -19.39 15.83 -3.93
C LEU A 420 -19.25 15.89 -5.44
N PHE A 421 -18.02 15.85 -5.99
CA PHE A 421 -17.76 16.02 -7.42
C PHE A 421 -17.28 14.74 -8.12
N ASN A 422 -16.48 13.91 -7.46
CA ASN A 422 -15.95 12.68 -8.05
C ASN A 422 -15.64 11.61 -6.99
N ALA A 423 -15.08 10.47 -7.43
CA ALA A 423 -14.77 9.31 -6.58
C ALA A 423 -13.26 9.03 -6.46
N ASP A 424 -12.42 10.04 -6.76
CA ASP A 424 -10.98 9.86 -6.99
C ASP A 424 -10.26 9.39 -5.71
N ILE A 425 -10.49 10.07 -4.58
CA ILE A 425 -9.81 9.78 -3.30
C ILE A 425 -10.80 9.15 -2.33
N GLN A 426 -10.62 7.86 -2.06
CA GLN A 426 -11.47 7.08 -1.16
C GLN A 426 -10.75 6.67 0.13
N VAL A 427 -9.85 7.52 0.60
CA VAL A 427 -9.04 7.30 1.80
C VAL A 427 -9.04 8.56 2.64
N LEU A 428 -9.30 8.42 3.94
CA LEU A 428 -9.24 9.51 4.92
C LEU A 428 -8.09 9.26 5.90
N SER A 429 -7.48 10.35 6.38
CA SER A 429 -6.35 10.31 7.31
C SER A 429 -6.82 9.99 8.74
N SER A 430 -6.13 9.06 9.41
CA SER A 430 -6.37 8.73 10.82
C SER A 430 -5.19 9.16 11.68
N PRO A 431 -5.41 10.06 12.66
CA PRO A 431 -4.37 10.43 13.61
C PRO A 431 -4.02 9.27 14.56
N VAL A 432 -4.80 8.19 14.60
CA VAL A 432 -4.49 7.01 15.45
C VAL A 432 -3.44 6.14 14.77
N THR A 433 -3.57 5.88 13.47
CA THR A 433 -2.66 4.97 12.73
C THR A 433 -1.47 5.69 12.10
N GLY A 434 -1.49 7.02 12.04
CA GLY A 434 -0.52 7.80 11.26
C GLY A 434 -0.65 7.60 9.75
N GLY A 435 -1.76 7.01 9.29
CA GLY A 435 -1.98 6.63 7.90
C GLY A 435 -3.43 6.80 7.45
N GLY A 436 -3.79 6.09 6.39
CA GLY A 436 -5.08 6.19 5.72
C GLY A 436 -6.03 5.04 6.05
N VAL A 437 -7.33 5.34 6.01
CA VAL A 437 -8.43 4.39 6.14
C VAL A 437 -9.32 4.52 4.93
N THR A 438 -9.65 3.39 4.29
CA THR A 438 -10.56 3.39 3.14
C THR A 438 -11.96 3.81 3.60
N VAL A 439 -12.48 4.87 3.00
CA VAL A 439 -13.83 5.38 3.21
C VAL A 439 -14.42 5.67 1.83
N SER A 440 -15.41 4.88 1.45
CA SER A 440 -15.98 4.94 0.09
C SER A 440 -16.62 6.30 -0.18
N ARG A 441 -16.83 6.65 -1.47
CA ARG A 441 -17.51 7.91 -1.84
C ARG A 441 -18.85 8.07 -1.12
N PHE A 442 -19.65 7.01 -1.04
CA PHE A 442 -20.95 7.06 -0.37
C PHE A 442 -20.81 7.32 1.14
N GLN A 443 -19.86 6.64 1.79
CA GLN A 443 -19.57 6.89 3.21
C GLN A 443 -19.10 8.33 3.44
N GLN A 444 -18.26 8.88 2.57
CA GLN A 444 -17.85 10.30 2.65
C GLN A 444 -19.04 11.26 2.50
N LEU A 445 -19.99 10.97 1.60
CA LEU A 445 -21.23 11.75 1.46
C LEU A 445 -22.10 11.64 2.72
N PHE A 446 -22.16 10.47 3.36
CA PHE A 446 -22.84 10.31 4.65
C PHE A 446 -22.17 11.15 5.74
N LEU A 447 -20.83 11.20 5.77
CA LEU A 447 -20.09 12.08 6.69
C LEU A 447 -20.39 13.56 6.47
N ILE A 448 -20.55 14.00 5.21
CA ILE A 448 -21.01 15.36 4.90
C ILE A 448 -22.40 15.61 5.48
N ALA A 449 -23.34 14.67 5.30
CA ALA A 449 -24.69 14.81 5.84
C ALA A 449 -24.69 14.90 7.38
N ILE A 450 -23.93 14.04 8.05
CA ILE A 450 -23.74 14.09 9.52
C ILE A 450 -23.19 15.45 9.93
N ARG A 451 -22.19 15.98 9.23
CA ARG A 451 -21.61 17.30 9.52
C ARG A 451 -22.59 18.45 9.30
N GLN A 452 -23.58 18.29 8.43
CA GLN A 452 -24.70 19.22 8.24
C GLN A 452 -25.81 19.06 9.29
N GLY A 453 -25.62 18.21 10.29
CA GLY A 453 -26.55 18.01 11.41
C GLY A 453 -27.64 16.98 11.15
N LYS A 454 -27.58 16.23 10.03
CA LYS A 454 -28.52 15.14 9.74
C LYS A 454 -28.30 13.99 10.73
N GLN A 455 -29.37 13.50 11.34
CA GLN A 455 -29.29 12.55 12.45
C GLN A 455 -29.62 11.11 12.04
N HIS A 456 -30.40 10.93 10.97
CA HIS A 456 -30.91 9.62 10.59
C HIS A 456 -30.31 9.13 9.26
N PRO A 457 -30.02 7.82 9.12
CA PRO A 457 -29.47 7.23 7.88
C PRO A 457 -30.24 7.59 6.61
N ALA A 458 -31.57 7.67 6.69
CA ALA A 458 -32.41 8.07 5.56
C ALA A 458 -32.11 9.49 5.07
N GLU A 459 -31.77 10.42 5.96
CA GLU A 459 -31.39 11.78 5.59
C GLU A 459 -30.00 11.82 4.91
N TRP A 460 -29.09 10.95 5.36
CA TRP A 460 -27.76 10.82 4.76
C TRP A 460 -27.85 10.23 3.34
N ALA A 461 -28.66 9.19 3.18
CA ALA A 461 -28.96 8.60 1.89
C ALA A 461 -29.61 9.61 0.92
N GLN A 462 -30.51 10.47 1.41
CA GLN A 462 -31.14 11.50 0.61
C GLN A 462 -30.13 12.52 0.06
N LEU A 463 -29.17 12.95 0.89
CA LEU A 463 -28.09 13.86 0.46
C LEU A 463 -27.15 13.17 -0.53
N ALA A 464 -26.75 11.92 -0.25
CA ALA A 464 -25.91 11.18 -1.18
C ALA A 464 -26.60 11.03 -2.54
N TRP A 465 -27.90 10.72 -2.55
CA TRP A 465 -28.69 10.61 -3.77
C TRP A 465 -28.79 11.93 -4.53
N SER A 466 -29.01 13.07 -3.86
CA SER A 466 -29.10 14.35 -4.56
C SER A 466 -27.83 14.68 -5.33
N VAL A 467 -26.66 14.35 -4.78
CA VAL A 467 -25.37 14.54 -5.44
C VAL A 467 -25.20 13.59 -6.63
N ILE A 468 -25.48 12.30 -6.44
CA ILE A 468 -25.30 11.26 -7.46
C ILE A 468 -26.25 11.49 -8.65
N ALA A 469 -27.51 11.79 -8.36
CA ALA A 469 -28.54 12.02 -9.38
C ALA A 469 -28.26 13.28 -10.22
N GLU A 470 -27.76 14.36 -9.62
CA GLU A 470 -27.37 15.58 -10.35
C GLU A 470 -26.24 15.31 -11.37
N GLN A 471 -25.44 14.28 -11.14
CA GLN A 471 -24.34 13.87 -12.02
C GLN A 471 -24.75 12.81 -13.04
N ASN A 472 -26.04 12.44 -13.08
CA ASN A 472 -26.58 11.35 -13.90
C ASN A 472 -25.92 9.99 -13.60
N GLU A 473 -25.40 9.82 -12.39
CA GLU A 473 -24.88 8.55 -11.89
C GLU A 473 -26.01 7.73 -11.26
N VAL A 474 -25.85 6.42 -11.24
CA VAL A 474 -26.79 5.46 -10.65
C VAL A 474 -26.03 4.33 -9.98
N LEU A 475 -26.62 3.74 -8.94
CA LEU A 475 -26.02 2.64 -8.23
C LEU A 475 -26.15 1.33 -9.02
N VAL A 476 -25.18 0.45 -8.80
CA VAL A 476 -25.22 -0.95 -9.23
C VAL A 476 -25.38 -1.82 -7.99
N LYS A 477 -26.42 -2.66 -7.98
CA LYS A 477 -26.67 -3.66 -6.93
C LYS A 477 -26.81 -5.03 -7.58
N ASP A 478 -26.06 -6.02 -7.08
CA ASP A 478 -26.03 -7.40 -7.60
C ASP A 478 -25.77 -7.47 -9.12
N GLY A 479 -24.85 -6.63 -9.61
CA GLY A 479 -24.51 -6.53 -11.03
C GLY A 479 -25.58 -5.88 -11.92
N LYS A 480 -26.66 -5.33 -11.33
CA LYS A 480 -27.74 -4.65 -12.05
C LYS A 480 -27.78 -3.17 -11.72
N THR A 481 -27.87 -2.34 -12.75
CA THR A 481 -28.07 -0.90 -12.62
C THR A 481 -29.47 -0.61 -12.08
N LEU A 482 -29.56 0.23 -11.05
CA LEU A 482 -30.83 0.68 -10.49
C LEU A 482 -31.38 1.84 -11.32
N THR A 483 -32.58 1.66 -11.90
CA THR A 483 -33.14 2.59 -12.90
C THR A 483 -34.14 3.60 -12.35
N THR A 484 -34.61 3.43 -11.10
CA THR A 484 -35.57 4.35 -10.48
C THR A 484 -34.95 5.07 -9.29
N ALA A 485 -35.41 6.29 -9.01
CA ALA A 485 -34.92 7.07 -7.87
C ALA A 485 -35.21 6.35 -6.54
N GLU A 486 -36.39 5.72 -6.43
CA GLU A 486 -36.80 4.99 -5.24
C GLU A 486 -35.87 3.81 -4.96
N ALA A 487 -35.46 3.06 -5.99
CA ALA A 487 -34.54 1.93 -5.84
C ALA A 487 -33.13 2.40 -5.42
N ASN A 488 -32.64 3.50 -6.00
CA ASN A 488 -31.35 4.07 -5.64
C ASN A 488 -31.33 4.60 -4.19
N ILE A 489 -32.37 5.35 -3.79
CA ILE A 489 -32.50 5.86 -2.41
C ILE A 489 -32.61 4.69 -1.42
N ALA A 490 -33.38 3.64 -1.75
CA ALA A 490 -33.49 2.47 -0.88
C ALA A 490 -32.14 1.77 -0.68
N ALA A 491 -31.37 1.58 -1.75
CA ALA A 491 -30.03 1.01 -1.68
C ALA A 491 -29.03 1.88 -0.89
N LEU A 492 -29.09 3.21 -1.06
CA LEU A 492 -28.29 4.14 -0.25
C LEU A 492 -28.71 4.13 1.22
N THR A 493 -30.01 3.98 1.51
CA THR A 493 -30.52 3.92 2.88
C THR A 493 -30.03 2.66 3.60
N GLU A 494 -30.03 1.52 2.91
CA GLU A 494 -29.45 0.27 3.42
C GLU A 494 -27.95 0.43 3.74
N GLN A 495 -27.19 1.05 2.83
CA GLN A 495 -25.77 1.33 3.07
C GLN A 495 -25.55 2.34 4.20
N ALA A 496 -26.37 3.38 4.29
CA ALA A 496 -26.29 4.37 5.37
C ALA A 496 -26.62 3.75 6.73
N GLN A 497 -27.53 2.78 6.77
CA GLN A 497 -27.86 2.08 8.01
C GLN A 497 -26.73 1.14 8.45
N ALA A 498 -26.18 0.34 7.53
CA ALA A 498 -24.97 -0.45 7.82
C ALA A 498 -23.79 0.45 8.24
N PHE A 499 -23.65 1.63 7.61
CA PHE A 499 -22.64 2.60 7.98
C PHE A 499 -22.83 3.12 9.42
N ALA A 500 -24.06 3.46 9.81
CA ALA A 500 -24.39 3.93 11.16
C ALA A 500 -24.12 2.87 12.24
N GLU A 501 -24.51 1.63 11.96
CA GLU A 501 -24.46 0.53 12.92
C GLU A 501 -23.05 -0.07 13.06
N GLN A 502 -22.26 -0.06 11.98
CA GLN A 502 -21.00 -0.80 11.94
C GLN A 502 -19.77 0.09 11.68
N SER A 503 -19.79 0.92 10.64
CA SER A 503 -18.59 1.65 10.21
C SER A 503 -18.32 2.89 11.07
N LEU A 504 -19.36 3.59 11.51
CA LEU A 504 -19.21 4.89 12.18
C LEU A 504 -18.49 4.77 13.53
N ILE A 505 -18.72 3.71 14.30
CA ILE A 505 -18.03 3.46 15.57
C ILE A 505 -16.53 3.23 15.36
N VAL A 506 -16.16 2.47 14.31
CA VAL A 506 -14.76 2.23 13.94
C VAL A 506 -14.08 3.52 13.48
N LEU A 507 -14.74 4.31 12.62
CA LEU A 507 -14.21 5.61 12.17
C LEU A 507 -14.05 6.60 13.33
N SER A 508 -14.94 6.56 14.33
CA SER A 508 -14.84 7.37 15.54
C SER A 508 -13.63 6.94 16.38
N ALA A 509 -13.41 5.64 16.54
CA ALA A 509 -12.24 5.10 17.24
C ALA A 509 -10.91 5.46 16.55
N LEU A 510 -10.93 5.52 15.22
CA LEU A 510 -9.83 5.97 14.37
C LEU A 510 -9.70 7.49 14.29
N LYS A 511 -10.59 8.25 14.97
CA LYS A 511 -10.63 9.71 15.00
C LYS A 511 -10.69 10.35 13.61
N ILE A 512 -11.44 9.72 12.71
CA ILE A 512 -11.74 10.27 11.38
C ILE A 512 -12.93 11.22 11.45
N VAL A 513 -13.85 10.98 12.39
CA VAL A 513 -15.10 11.72 12.61
C VAL A 513 -15.20 12.30 14.01
#